data_AF-A0A0B3SA94-F1
#
_entry.id   AF-A0A0B3SA94-F1
#
_cell.length_a   1.000
_cell.length_b   1.000
_cell.length_c   1.000
_cell.angle_alpha   90.00
_cell.angle_beta   90.00
_cell.angle_gamma   90.00
#
_symmetry.space_group_name_H-M   'P 1'
#
loop_
_entity.id
_entity.type
_entity.pdbx_description
1 polymer ?
#
loop_
_entity_poly.entity_id
_entity_poly.type
_entity_poly.pdbx_seq_one_letter_code
_entity_poly.pdbx_strand_id
1 'polypeptide(L)'
;MPIRGLTFGYGMHMCLGRDLDGGLPAGPDTDPDRHQYGIVTRLVQTLLDREVRPDLDRSAVQDTNTSRINFSSYPVLLTPEPEA
;
A
#
# COMPACT_ATOMS: atom_id res chain seq x y z
N MET A 1 -2.99 1.86 21.86
CA MET A 1 -3.50 1.17 20.66
C MET A 1 -2.31 0.83 19.76
N PRO A 2 -2.20 -0.37 19.17
CA PRO A 2 -1.13 -0.67 18.20
C PRO A 2 -1.18 0.31 17.03
N ILE A 3 -0.03 0.81 16.57
CA ILE A 3 0.05 1.90 15.58
C ILE A 3 -0.61 1.53 14.23
N ARG A 4 -0.73 0.22 13.97
CA ARG A 4 -1.24 -0.38 12.73
C ARG A 4 -2.67 -0.92 12.88
N GLY A 5 -3.38 -0.54 13.94
CA GLY A 5 -4.68 -1.12 14.28
C GLY A 5 -4.62 -2.63 14.50
N LEU A 6 -5.73 -3.33 14.19
CA LEU A 6 -5.83 -4.80 14.28
C LEU A 6 -5.70 -5.51 12.92
N THR A 7 -5.42 -4.78 11.83
CA THR A 7 -5.35 -5.32 10.47
C THR A 7 -4.28 -6.41 10.31
N PHE A 8 -3.20 -6.33 11.08
CA PHE A 8 -2.12 -7.32 11.09
C PHE A 8 -2.26 -8.37 12.19
N GLY A 9 -3.43 -8.46 12.83
CA GLY A 9 -3.65 -9.33 13.97
C GLY A 9 -2.92 -8.86 15.23
N TYR A 10 -2.97 -9.71 16.27
CA TYR A 10 -2.35 -9.47 17.57
C TYR A 10 -1.93 -10.80 18.22
N GLY A 11 -1.03 -10.73 19.20
CA GLY A 11 -0.57 -11.91 19.96
C GLY A 11 0.36 -12.82 19.14
N MET A 12 0.32 -14.12 19.42
CA MET A 12 1.23 -15.12 18.81
C MET A 12 1.07 -15.27 17.30
N HIS A 13 -0.05 -14.83 16.72
CA HIS A 13 -0.32 -14.89 15.29
C HIS A 13 -0.25 -13.51 14.60
N MET A 14 0.43 -12.55 15.22
CA MET A 14 0.70 -11.27 14.58
C MET A 14 1.42 -11.49 13.24
N CYS A 15 0.96 -10.80 12.20
CA CYS A 15 1.51 -10.93 10.85
C CYS A 15 3.01 -10.62 10.86
N LEU A 16 3.82 -11.63 10.48
CA LEU A 16 5.26 -11.48 10.37
C LEU A 16 5.65 -10.42 9.32
N GLY A 17 4.84 -10.28 8.27
CA GLY A 17 5.04 -9.29 7.20
C GLY A 17 4.64 -7.87 7.57
N ARG A 18 4.18 -7.61 8.80
CA ARG A 18 3.72 -6.27 9.21
C ARG A 18 4.79 -5.21 8.96
N ASP A 19 6.01 -5.40 9.45
CA ASP A 19 6.99 -4.33 9.36
C ASP A 19 7.49 -4.12 7.92
N LEU A 20 7.46 -5.19 7.10
CA LEU A 20 7.73 -5.11 5.66
C LEU A 20 6.63 -4.36 4.89
N ASP A 21 5.36 -4.61 5.21
CA ASP A 21 4.23 -4.09 4.45
C ASP A 21 3.95 -2.62 4.75
N GLY A 22 3.91 -2.24 6.04
CA GLY A 22 3.54 -0.89 6.47
C GLY A 22 4.60 -0.17 7.29
N GLY A 23 5.84 -0.65 7.25
CA GLY A 23 7.00 0.07 7.75
C GLY A 23 7.18 0.07 9.26
N LEU A 24 8.29 0.69 9.65
CA LEU A 24 8.68 0.91 11.04
C LEU A 24 8.19 2.28 11.52
N PRO A 25 7.89 2.43 12.82
CA PRO A 25 7.61 3.74 13.41
C PRO A 25 8.81 4.68 13.23
N ALA A 26 8.57 5.89 12.73
CA ALA A 26 9.58 6.94 12.69
C ALA A 26 9.70 7.63 14.05
N GLY A 27 10.91 8.06 14.41
CA GLY A 27 11.24 8.83 15.61
C GLY A 27 11.99 10.12 15.25
N PRO A 28 12.41 10.90 16.27
CA PRO A 28 13.06 12.20 16.07
C PRO A 28 14.34 12.15 15.22
N ASP A 29 15.12 11.07 15.33
CA ASP A 29 16.40 10.90 14.64
C ASP A 29 16.30 10.01 13.39
N THR A 30 15.08 9.80 12.86
CA THR A 30 14.87 8.97 11.67
C THR A 30 15.46 9.63 10.43
N ASP A 31 16.42 8.96 9.80
CA ASP A 31 16.96 9.31 8.48
C ASP A 31 15.92 9.01 7.38
N PRO A 32 15.38 10.03 6.70
CA PRO A 32 14.32 9.84 5.70
C PRO A 32 14.77 9.04 4.47
N ASP A 33 16.06 9.00 4.16
CA ASP A 33 16.57 8.29 2.99
C ASP A 33 16.76 6.80 3.25
N ARG A 34 16.91 6.42 4.53
CA ARG A 34 17.19 5.05 4.96
C ARG A 34 16.05 4.39 5.73
N HIS A 35 15.01 5.14 6.08
CA HIS A 35 13.89 4.62 6.86
C HIS A 35 13.07 3.58 6.09
N GLN A 36 12.61 2.55 6.80
CA GLN A 36 11.73 1.53 6.24
C GLN A 36 10.27 1.99 6.35
N TYR A 37 9.75 2.54 5.25
CA TYR A 37 8.38 3.08 5.18
C TYR A 37 7.28 2.05 4.90
N GLY A 38 7.64 0.83 4.51
CA GLY A 38 6.73 -0.23 4.10
C GLY A 38 6.48 -0.24 2.59
N ILE A 39 6.22 -1.43 2.05
CA ILE A 39 5.92 -1.62 0.63
C ILE A 39 4.66 -0.84 0.23
N VAL A 40 3.61 -0.85 1.05
CA VAL A 40 2.35 -0.13 0.73
C VAL A 40 2.59 1.37 0.63
N THR A 41 3.33 1.96 1.58
CA THR A 41 3.64 3.39 1.56
C THR A 41 4.43 3.76 0.32
N ARG A 42 5.48 2.98 -0.03
CA ARG A 42 6.29 3.24 -1.22
C ARG A 42 5.49 3.07 -2.51
N LEU A 43 4.66 2.03 -2.60
CA LEU A 43 3.76 1.83 -3.74
C LEU A 43 2.83 3.02 -3.92
N VAL A 44 2.18 3.48 -2.85
CA VAL A 44 1.27 4.64 -2.90
C VAL A 44 2.03 5.91 -3.29
N GLN A 45 3.24 6.15 -2.75
CA GLN A 45 4.08 7.28 -3.16
C GLN A 45 4.34 7.25 -4.67
N THR A 46 4.83 6.13 -5.21
CA THR A 46 5.09 6.00 -6.65
C THR A 46 3.83 6.19 -7.50
N LEU A 47 2.68 5.69 -7.05
CA LEU A 47 1.41 5.90 -7.75
C LEU A 47 1.00 7.38 -7.76
N LEU A 48 1.17 8.08 -6.63
CA LEU A 48 0.86 9.51 -6.53
C LEU A 48 1.82 10.37 -7.36
N ASP A 49 3.12 10.05 -7.35
CA ASP A 49 4.13 10.73 -8.17
C ASP A 49 3.83 10.62 -9.68
N ARG A 50 3.06 9.60 -10.07
CA ARG A 50 2.61 9.34 -11.44
C ARG A 50 1.17 9.75 -11.72
N GLU A 51 0.61 10.61 -10.87
CA GLU A 51 -0.74 11.17 -11.01
C GLU A 51 -1.80 10.08 -11.25
N VAL A 52 -1.71 8.98 -10.48
CA VAL A 52 -2.65 7.86 -10.61
C VAL A 52 -4.09 8.34 -10.55
N ARG A 53 -4.89 7.87 -11.49
CA ARG A 53 -6.34 8.12 -11.52
C ARG A 53 -7.09 6.86 -11.93
N PRO A 54 -8.29 6.60 -11.39
CA PRO A 54 -9.14 5.53 -11.87
C PRO A 54 -9.41 5.70 -13.36
N ASP A 55 -9.47 4.58 -14.08
CA ASP A 55 -9.91 4.58 -15.46
C ASP A 55 -11.45 4.66 -15.50
N LEU A 56 -12.01 5.74 -16.06
CA LEU A 56 -13.45 5.96 -16.08
C LEU A 56 -14.17 5.09 -17.12
N ASP A 57 -13.45 4.58 -18.13
CA ASP A 57 -14.02 3.72 -19.16
C ASP A 57 -14.04 2.24 -18.74
N ARG A 58 -13.33 1.89 -17.66
CA ARG A 58 -13.24 0.53 -17.14
C ARG A 58 -13.54 0.51 -15.64
N SER A 59 -14.74 0.06 -15.28
CA SER A 59 -15.14 -0.06 -13.88
C SER A 59 -14.31 -1.10 -13.12
N ALA A 60 -14.07 -0.83 -11.83
CA ALA A 60 -13.51 -1.81 -10.91
C ALA A 60 -14.47 -2.99 -10.71
N VAL A 61 -13.91 -4.19 -10.52
CA VAL A 61 -14.65 -5.44 -10.36
C VAL A 61 -14.31 -6.04 -9.00
N GLN A 62 -15.34 -6.27 -8.16
CA GLN A 62 -15.16 -6.96 -6.89
C GLN A 62 -14.80 -8.44 -7.15
N ASP A 63 -13.88 -8.98 -6.35
CA ASP A 63 -13.58 -10.40 -6.39
C ASP A 63 -14.64 -11.21 -5.62
N THR A 64 -15.32 -12.10 -6.33
CA THR A 64 -16.34 -12.99 -5.76
C THR A 64 -15.77 -14.34 -5.33
N ASN A 65 -14.49 -14.62 -5.59
CA ASN A 65 -13.83 -15.88 -5.19
C ASN A 65 -13.27 -15.84 -3.77
N THR A 66 -13.45 -14.73 -3.05
CA THR A 66 -12.98 -14.54 -1.68
C THR A 66 -14.08 -13.95 -0.80
N SER A 67 -14.06 -14.28 0.48
CA SER A 67 -14.92 -13.63 1.49
C SER A 67 -14.42 -12.24 1.88
N ARG A 68 -13.24 -11.83 1.40
CA ARG A 68 -12.68 -10.49 1.60
C ARG A 68 -13.30 -9.51 0.60
N ILE A 69 -13.48 -8.26 1.03
CA ILE A 69 -13.96 -7.18 0.16
C ILE A 69 -12.77 -6.64 -0.65
N ASN A 70 -12.29 -7.43 -1.59
CA ASN A 70 -11.17 -7.11 -2.47
C ASN A 70 -11.67 -6.90 -3.91
N PHE A 71 -10.86 -6.23 -4.72
CA PHE A 71 -11.08 -6.13 -6.17
C PHE A 71 -10.34 -7.26 -6.90
N SER A 72 -10.99 -7.89 -7.88
CA SER A 72 -10.33 -8.76 -8.85
C SER A 72 -9.64 -7.96 -9.96
N SER A 73 -10.17 -6.76 -10.23
CA SER A 73 -9.58 -5.78 -11.14
C SER A 73 -9.90 -4.36 -10.69
N TYR A 74 -8.89 -3.49 -10.66
CA TYR A 74 -9.04 -2.06 -10.42
C TYR A 74 -8.14 -1.30 -11.42
N PRO A 75 -8.65 -0.98 -12.61
CA PRO A 75 -7.85 -0.34 -13.65
C PRO A 75 -7.58 1.13 -13.33
N VAL A 76 -6.36 1.58 -13.58
CA VAL A 76 -5.90 2.95 -13.38
C VAL A 76 -5.14 3.44 -14.61
N LEU A 77 -5.10 4.76 -14.76
CA LEU A 77 -4.25 5.48 -15.70
C LEU A 77 -3.09 6.11 -14.93
N LEU A 78 -1.90 6.08 -15.53
CA LEU A 78 -0.68 6.67 -14.98
C LEU A 78 -0.08 7.64 -15.99
N THR A 79 0.53 8.71 -15.51
CA THR A 79 1.44 9.52 -16.32
C THR A 79 2.65 8.64 -16.70
N PRO A 80 3.05 8.61 -17.99
CA PRO A 80 4.21 7.85 -18.43
C PRO A 80 5.50 8.40 -17.82
N GLU A 81 6.50 7.55 -17.64
CA GLU A 81 7.81 8.02 -17.17
C GLU A 81 8.47 8.87 -18.26
N PRO A 82 9.17 9.96 -17.89
CA PRO A 82 9.99 10.69 -18.85
C PRO A 82 11.02 9.73 -19.45
N GLU A 83 11.12 9.72 -20.79
CA GLU A 83 12.12 8.93 -21.51
C GLU A 83 13.53 9.41 -21.08
N ALA A 84 14.35 8.45 -20.64
CA ALA A 84 15.67 8.71 -20.06
C ALA A 84 16.75 9.01 -21.10
#